data_AF-A0A1N6L7H7-F1
#
_entry.id   AF-A0A1N6L7H7-F1
#
_cell.length_a   1.000
_cell.length_b   1.000
_cell.length_c   1.000
_cell.angle_alpha   90.00
_cell.angle_beta   90.00
_cell.angle_gamma   90.00
#
_symmetry.space_group_name_H-M   'P 1'
#
loop_
_entity.id
_entity.type
_entity.pdbx_description
1 polymer ?
#
loop_
_entity_poly.entity_id
_entity_poly.type
_entity_poly.pdbx_seq_one_letter_code
_entity_poly.pdbx_strand_id
1 'polypeptide(L)'
;MTQERGAINQTQLVEQVYELTKAIEQAARLADWQRAADIAEERSPLLMSITAKQEPAALELIRRIQTVDHTTLADARQSRDELETEYRAAMERTKAASQYHRVARF
;
A
#
# COMPACT_ATOMS: atom_id res chain seq x y z
N MET A 1 26.20 17.58 22.59
CA MET A 1 25.96 16.11 22.68
C MET A 1 24.47 15.72 22.65
N THR A 2 23.50 16.57 22.98
CA THR A 2 22.06 16.21 22.98
C THR A 2 21.42 16.18 21.59
N GLN A 3 21.85 17.04 20.67
CA GLN A 3 21.30 17.11 19.30
C GLN A 3 21.65 15.90 18.43
N GLU A 4 22.90 15.41 18.52
CA GLU A 4 23.36 14.24 17.74
C GLU A 4 22.60 12.96 18.13
N ARG A 5 22.30 12.75 19.42
CA ARG A 5 21.47 11.62 19.88
C ARG A 5 20.04 11.70 19.35
N GLY A 6 19.45 12.90 19.30
CA GLY A 6 18.13 13.10 18.71
C GLY A 6 18.12 12.85 17.20
N ALA A 7 19.16 13.28 16.49
CA ALA A 7 19.33 13.04 15.06
C ALA A 7 19.47 11.54 14.74
N ILE A 8 20.31 10.81 15.50
CA ILE A 8 20.46 9.35 15.34
C ILE A 8 19.13 8.62 15.56
N ASN A 9 18.34 9.02 16.57
CA ASN A 9 17.02 8.44 16.82
C ASN A 9 16.05 8.68 15.65
N GLN A 10 16.06 9.88 15.06
CA GLN A 10 15.24 10.19 13.89
C GLN A 10 15.69 9.43 12.63
N THR A 11 16.99 9.26 12.42
CA THR A 11 17.50 8.43 11.32
C THR A 11 17.04 6.97 11.46
N GLN A 12 17.13 6.40 12.66
CA GLN A 12 16.65 5.03 12.93
C GLN A 12 15.14 4.89 12.71
N LEU A 13 14.35 5.89 13.10
CA LEU A 13 12.91 5.92 12.82
C LEU A 13 12.63 5.90 11.32
N VAL A 14 13.33 6.72 10.54
CA VAL A 14 13.19 6.76 9.08
C VAL A 14 13.62 5.44 8.44
N GLU A 15 14.69 4.82 8.92
CA GLU A 15 15.11 3.48 8.48
C GLU A 15 14.02 2.44 8.75
N GLN A 16 13.43 2.44 9.95
CA GLN A 16 12.33 1.53 10.28
C GLN A 16 11.12 1.73 9.35
N VAL A 17 10.73 2.98 9.10
CA VAL A 17 9.66 3.30 8.14
C VAL A 17 10.02 2.81 6.74
N TYR A 18 11.27 2.95 6.32
CA TYR A 18 11.72 2.45 5.01
C TYR A 18 11.61 0.93 4.90
N GLU A 19 11.98 0.18 5.95
CA GLU A 19 11.80 -1.28 5.97
C GLU A 19 10.33 -1.69 5.85
N LEU A 20 9.43 -1.02 6.59
CA LEU A 20 7.98 -1.26 6.47
C LEU A 20 7.46 -0.92 5.07
N THR A 21 7.96 0.15 4.45
CA THR A 21 7.61 0.53 3.07
C THR A 21 8.01 -0.55 2.07
N LYS A 22 9.19 -1.17 2.21
CA LYS A 22 9.59 -2.30 1.35
C LYS A 22 8.72 -3.54 1.59
N ALA A 23 8.31 -3.78 2.84
CA ALA A 23 7.42 -4.89 3.15
C ALA A 23 6.02 -4.70 2.53
N ILE A 24 5.50 -3.46 2.51
CA ILE A 24 4.26 -3.10 1.81
C ILE A 24 4.43 -3.34 0.30
N GLU A 25 5.51 -2.84 -0.31
CA GLU A 25 5.79 -3.05 -1.73
C GLU A 25 5.85 -4.54 -2.08
N GLN A 26 6.51 -5.34 -1.25
CA GLN A 26 6.61 -6.78 -1.46
C GLN A 26 5.25 -7.47 -1.37
N ALA A 27 4.40 -7.11 -0.41
CA ALA A 27 3.05 -7.65 -0.29
C ALA A 27 2.18 -7.25 -1.51
N ALA A 28 2.26 -5.98 -1.94
CA ALA A 28 1.57 -5.48 -3.12
C ALA A 28 1.98 -6.23 -4.40
N ARG A 29 3.28 -6.50 -4.61
CA ARG A 29 3.78 -7.30 -5.74
C ARG A 29 3.25 -8.74 -5.76
N LEU A 30 2.88 -9.28 -4.61
CA LEU A 30 2.28 -10.60 -4.47
C LEU A 30 0.73 -10.56 -4.51
N ALA A 31 0.14 -9.39 -4.78
CA ALA A 31 -1.30 -9.12 -4.69
C ALA A 31 -1.91 -9.41 -3.31
N ASP A 32 -1.09 -9.47 -2.25
CA ASP A 32 -1.52 -9.63 -0.87
C ASP A 32 -1.90 -8.26 -0.28
N TRP A 33 -3.01 -7.71 -0.80
CA TRP A 33 -3.48 -6.37 -0.44
C TRP A 33 -3.91 -6.26 1.02
N GLN A 34 -4.36 -7.36 1.63
CA GLN A 34 -4.69 -7.38 3.06
C GLN A 34 -3.42 -7.21 3.89
N ARG A 35 -2.37 -8.00 3.62
CA ARG A 35 -1.10 -7.86 4.33
C ARG A 35 -0.48 -6.48 4.12
N ALA A 36 -0.56 -5.94 2.91
CA ALA A 36 -0.09 -4.58 2.62
C ALA A 36 -0.81 -3.52 3.47
N ALA A 37 -2.13 -3.65 3.64
CA ALA A 37 -2.93 -2.75 4.48
C ALA A 37 -2.55 -2.86 5.97
N ASP A 38 -2.40 -4.07 6.51
CA ASP A 38 -2.02 -4.29 7.91
C ASP A 38 -0.66 -3.63 8.23
N ILE A 39 0.31 -3.74 7.32
CA ILE A 39 1.63 -3.10 7.49
C ILE A 39 1.51 -1.57 7.38
N ALA A 40 0.65 -1.06 6.48
CA ALA A 40 0.43 0.37 6.35
C ALA A 40 -0.20 1.00 7.61
N GLU A 41 -1.08 0.28 8.29
CA GLU A 41 -1.63 0.68 9.59
C GLU A 41 -0.53 0.73 10.67
N GLU A 42 0.33 -0.28 10.73
CA GLU A 42 1.50 -0.30 11.63
C GLU A 42 2.46 0.87 11.37
N ARG A 43 2.70 1.20 10.10
CA ARG A 43 3.63 2.26 9.67
C ARG A 43 3.10 3.67 9.95
N SER A 44 1.78 3.87 9.90
CA SER A 44 1.14 5.20 10.00
C SER A 44 1.56 6.04 11.22
N PRO A 45 1.54 5.52 12.47
CA PRO A 45 1.99 6.31 13.63
C PRO A 45 3.48 6.67 13.58
N LEU A 46 4.32 5.83 12.94
CA LEU A 46 5.76 6.10 12.80
C LEU A 46 6.02 7.25 11.84
N LEU A 47 5.27 7.32 10.73
CA LEU A 47 5.33 8.47 9.80
C LEU A 47 4.99 9.79 10.50
N MET A 48 3.97 9.78 11.37
CA MET A 48 3.57 10.97 12.15
C MET A 48 4.60 11.37 13.22
N SER A 49 5.53 10.48 13.56
CA SER A 49 6.60 10.72 14.53
C SER A 49 7.89 11.27 13.89
N ILE A 50 7.96 11.34 12.55
CA ILE A 50 9.09 11.92 11.82
C ILE A 50 9.04 13.45 11.94
N THR A 51 10.14 14.05 12.41
CA THR A 51 10.26 15.50 12.51
C THR A 51 10.82 16.13 11.24
N ALA A 52 10.57 17.42 11.01
CA ALA A 52 11.00 18.11 9.79
C ALA A 52 12.53 18.25 9.66
N LYS A 53 13.26 18.33 10.77
CA LYS A 53 14.73 18.43 10.76
C LYS A 53 15.32 17.02 10.65
N GLN A 54 15.99 16.76 9.54
CA GLN A 54 16.58 15.45 9.23
C GLN A 54 18.02 15.60 8.76
N GLU A 55 18.81 14.57 9.02
CA GLU A 55 20.15 14.43 8.45
C GLU A 55 20.06 14.10 6.95
N PRO A 56 21.08 14.44 6.14
CA PRO A 56 21.06 14.20 4.69
C PRO A 56 20.76 12.75 4.29
N ALA A 57 21.27 11.78 5.04
CA ALA A 57 21.01 10.35 4.80
C ALA A 57 19.52 9.98 5.00
N ALA A 58 18.90 10.49 6.07
CA ALA A 58 17.48 10.27 6.34
C ALA A 58 16.59 10.93 5.26
N LEU A 59 16.98 12.12 4.76
CA LEU A 59 16.27 12.77 3.65
C LEU A 59 16.33 11.97 2.34
N GLU A 60 17.40 11.21 2.10
CA GLU A 60 17.47 10.29 0.96
C GLU A 60 16.49 9.14 1.12
N LEU A 61 16.41 8.54 2.31
CA LEU A 61 15.46 7.47 2.61
C LEU A 61 14.01 7.96 2.50
N ILE A 62 13.68 9.16 3.01
CA ILE A 62 12.34 9.75 2.88
C ILE A 62 11.94 9.90 1.42
N ARG A 63 12.85 10.36 0.55
CA ARG A 63 12.57 10.46 -0.90
C ARG A 63 12.30 9.08 -1.52
N ARG A 64 13.04 8.05 -1.10
CA ARG A 64 12.78 6.66 -1.56
C ARG A 64 11.42 6.15 -1.07
N ILE A 65 11.06 6.41 0.18
CA ILE A 65 9.74 6.07 0.74
C ILE A 65 8.63 6.69 -0.12
N GLN A 66 8.72 8.00 -0.39
CA GLN A 66 7.74 8.71 -1.21
C GLN A 66 7.60 8.13 -2.62
N THR A 67 8.71 7.78 -3.26
CA THR A 67 8.70 7.14 -4.60
C THR A 67 8.00 5.78 -4.56
N VAL A 68 8.33 4.93 -3.59
CA VAL A 68 7.72 3.59 -3.47
C VAL A 68 6.23 3.69 -3.14
N ASP A 69 5.85 4.60 -2.24
CA ASP A 69 4.45 4.84 -1.89
C ASP A 69 3.64 5.31 -3.12
N HIS A 70 4.21 6.21 -3.93
CA HIS A 70 3.55 6.68 -5.15
C HIS A 70 3.29 5.53 -6.13
N THR A 71 4.30 4.69 -6.39
CA THR A 71 4.14 3.53 -7.28
C THR A 71 3.15 2.52 -6.72
N THR A 72 3.27 2.17 -5.43
CA THR A 72 2.38 1.21 -4.77
C THR A 72 0.91 1.67 -4.78
N LEU A 73 0.67 2.98 -4.61
CA LEU A 73 -0.67 3.56 -4.72
C LEU A 73 -1.23 3.50 -6.15
N ALA A 74 -0.37 3.62 -7.17
CA ALA A 74 -0.79 3.43 -8.55
C ALA A 74 -1.20 1.97 -8.81
N ASP A 75 -0.39 1.01 -8.34
CA ASP A 75 -0.67 -0.42 -8.47
C ASP A 75 -1.98 -0.80 -7.76
N ALA A 76 -2.17 -0.31 -6.52
CA ALA A 76 -3.40 -0.57 -5.77
C ALA A 76 -4.66 -0.02 -6.48
N ARG A 77 -4.57 1.14 -7.14
CA ARG A 77 -5.67 1.69 -7.95
C ARG A 77 -5.96 0.80 -9.15
N GLN A 78 -4.92 0.37 -9.87
CA GLN A 78 -5.07 -0.52 -11.00
C GLN A 78 -5.75 -1.83 -10.60
N SER A 79 -5.27 -2.50 -9.55
CA SER A 79 -5.86 -3.76 -9.09
C SER A 79 -7.32 -3.60 -8.63
N ARG A 80 -7.67 -2.47 -8.00
CA ARG A 80 -9.06 -2.17 -7.65
C ARG A 80 -9.94 -2.03 -8.90
N ASP A 81 -9.47 -1.31 -9.92
CA ASP A 81 -10.23 -1.07 -11.14
C ASP A 81 -10.42 -2.38 -11.95
N GLU A 82 -9.42 -3.27 -11.92
CA GLU A 82 -9.50 -4.64 -12.46
C GLU A 82 -10.56 -5.47 -11.73
N LEU A 83 -10.51 -5.51 -10.38
CA LEU A 83 -11.50 -6.22 -9.56
C LEU A 83 -12.94 -5.73 -9.80
N GLU A 84 -13.14 -4.41 -9.93
CA GLU A 84 -14.46 -3.84 -10.23
C GLU A 84 -14.97 -4.30 -11.60
N THR A 85 -14.09 -4.34 -12.59
CA THR A 85 -14.41 -4.82 -13.95
C THR A 85 -14.81 -6.29 -13.94
N GLU A 86 -14.02 -7.13 -13.25
CA GLU A 86 -14.29 -8.55 -13.11
C GLU A 86 -15.60 -8.84 -12.38
N TYR A 87 -15.86 -8.10 -11.29
CA TYR A 87 -17.10 -8.20 -10.54
C TYR A 87 -18.32 -7.88 -11.41
N ARG A 88 -18.29 -6.78 -12.17
CA ARG A 88 -19.37 -6.42 -13.10
C ARG A 88 -19.60 -7.51 -14.15
N ALA A 89 -18.53 -8.07 -14.72
CA ALA A 89 -18.63 -9.16 -15.70
C ALA A 89 -19.24 -10.43 -15.09
N ALA A 90 -18.88 -10.80 -13.86
CA ALA A 90 -19.44 -11.94 -13.15
C ALA A 90 -20.95 -11.76 -12.86
N MET A 91 -21.36 -10.55 -12.48
CA MET A 91 -22.76 -10.21 -12.26
C MET A 91 -23.59 -10.31 -13.54
N GLU A 92 -23.08 -9.81 -14.66
CA GLU A 92 -23.77 -9.93 -15.95
C GLU A 92 -23.89 -11.39 -16.42
N ARG A 93 -22.86 -12.22 -16.25
CA ARG A 93 -22.93 -13.66 -16.53
C ARG A 93 -23.97 -14.36 -15.67
N THR A 94 -24.05 -14.02 -14.39
CA THR A 94 -25.05 -14.57 -13.47
C THR A 94 -26.47 -14.19 -13.89
N LYS A 95 -26.69 -12.93 -14.28
CA LYS A 95 -27.97 -12.47 -14.82
C LYS A 95 -28.34 -13.25 -16.09
N ALA A 96 -27.43 -13.37 -17.05
CA ALA A 96 -27.67 -14.11 -18.29
C ALA A 96 -28.06 -15.58 -18.01
N ALA A 97 -27.30 -16.28 -17.16
CA ALA A 97 -27.60 -17.65 -16.77
C ALA A 97 -28.98 -17.80 -16.12
N SER A 98 -29.36 -16.86 -15.25
CA SER A 98 -30.69 -16.85 -14.61
C SER A 98 -31.83 -16.66 -15.61
N GLN A 99 -31.63 -15.87 -16.67
CA GLN A 99 -32.61 -15.66 -17.73
C GLN A 99 -32.76 -16.90 -18.61
N TYR A 100 -31.64 -17.54 -19.00
CA TYR A 100 -31.69 -18.81 -19.72
C TYR A 100 -32.43 -19.90 -18.93
N HIS A 101 -32.15 -20.03 -17.63
CA HIS A 101 -32.85 -21.00 -16.78
C HIS A 101 -34.35 -20.69 -16.65
N ARG A 102 -34.74 -19.41 -16.65
CA ARG A 102 -36.15 -19.00 -16.65
C ARG A 102 -36.85 -19.39 -17.95
N VAL A 103 -36.24 -19.12 -19.11
CA VAL A 103 -36.81 -19.46 -20.42
C VAL A 103 -36.91 -20.98 -20.60
N ALA A 104 -35.91 -21.76 -20.17
CA ALA A 104 -35.92 -23.22 -20.30
C ALA A 104 -36.93 -23.94 -19.38
N ARG A 105 -37.56 -23.22 -18.43
CA ARG A 105 -38.62 -23.74 -17.55
C ARG A 105 -40.03 -23.55 -18.09
N PHE A 106 -40.19 -22.82 -19.19
CA PHE A 106 -41.43 -22.67 -19.95
C PHE A 106 -41.35 -23.48 -21.24
#